data_AF-A0A9X3H5D7-F1
#
_entry.id   AF-A0A9X3H5D7-F1
#
_cell.length_a   1.000
_cell.length_b   1.000
_cell.length_c   1.000
_cell.angle_alpha   90.00
_cell.angle_beta   90.00
_cell.angle_gamma   90.00
#
_symmetry.space_group_name_H-M   'P 1'
#
loop_
_entity.id
_entity.type
_entity.pdbx_description
1 polymer ?
#
loop_
_entity_poly.entity_id
_entity_poly.type
_entity_poly.pdbx_seq_one_letter_code
_entity_poly.pdbx_strand_id
1 'polypeptide(L)'
;MNKQTGRIGWLAAGGALMALAAGGVVAVHAAAPTAPHVAPVPPTPPVPPAAPRPPAPPASPASPVATVAVPPSRPAVPAPPAPPAPPAAHPIDKKLGVAERAELRAAMAEAREAYREAMQAHRDAMREQGEAMRDAAEARREAFAEAARARDEAFVERAAAMRAMPRHIEAALASARSSIAGAKGMADADRAAALAAIDRALSELRRAPMHGPTLQ
;
A
#
# COMPACT_ATOMS: atom_id res chain seq x y z
N MET A 1 -13.75 39.90 -25.16
CA MET A 1 -13.11 39.10 -26.23
C MET A 1 -11.86 38.50 -25.60
N ASN A 2 -11.64 37.21 -25.37
CA ASN A 2 -12.10 35.97 -25.99
C ASN A 2 -12.54 34.92 -24.95
N LYS A 3 -13.34 33.97 -25.42
CA LYS A 3 -13.97 32.84 -24.73
C LYS A 3 -13.15 31.56 -24.96
N GLN A 4 -13.01 30.71 -23.93
CA GLN A 4 -12.80 29.25 -24.00
C GLN A 4 -12.87 28.74 -22.54
N THR A 5 -13.93 28.17 -21.95
CA THR A 5 -14.84 27.04 -22.26
C THR A 5 -14.18 25.69 -22.58
N GLY A 6 -14.38 24.74 -21.66
CA GLY A 6 -14.21 23.28 -21.80
C GLY A 6 -12.89 22.77 -21.19
N ARG A 7 -12.83 21.77 -20.30
CA ARG A 7 -13.57 20.51 -20.15
C ARG A 7 -13.33 20.01 -18.71
N ILE A 8 -14.30 19.77 -17.85
CA ILE A 8 -15.10 18.53 -17.69
C ILE A 8 -14.35 17.25 -18.06
N GLY A 9 -13.89 16.52 -17.04
CA GLY A 9 -13.67 15.07 -17.06
C GLY A 9 -12.87 14.59 -15.86
N TRP A 10 -13.17 13.48 -15.18
CA TRP A 10 -14.21 12.47 -15.32
C TRP A 10 -14.36 11.81 -13.93
N LEU A 11 -15.57 11.87 -13.35
CA LEU A 11 -16.08 10.90 -12.38
C LEU A 11 -16.49 9.66 -13.17
N ALA A 12 -15.86 8.50 -12.98
CA ALA A 12 -16.43 7.17 -13.22
C ALA A 12 -15.37 6.07 -13.03
N ALA A 13 -15.10 5.69 -11.79
CA ALA A 13 -14.51 4.39 -11.46
C ALA A 13 -15.55 3.60 -10.67
N GLY A 14 -16.51 3.03 -11.39
CA GLY A 14 -17.60 2.27 -10.78
C GLY A 14 -18.59 1.81 -11.84
N GLY A 15 -18.34 0.65 -12.46
CA GLY A 15 -19.27 0.09 -13.44
C GLY A 15 -18.64 -0.94 -14.37
N ALA A 16 -18.20 -2.07 -13.83
CA ALA A 16 -17.84 -3.23 -14.63
C ALA A 16 -18.29 -4.53 -13.93
N LEU A 17 -19.61 -4.70 -13.76
CA LEU A 17 -20.17 -5.98 -13.33
C LEU A 17 -21.69 -6.09 -13.59
N MET A 18 -22.16 -5.82 -14.82
CA MET A 18 -23.51 -6.23 -15.25
C MET A 18 -23.59 -6.30 -16.79
N ALA A 19 -23.19 -7.41 -17.38
CA ALA A 19 -23.56 -7.75 -18.77
C ALA A 19 -23.40 -9.27 -19.02
N LEU A 20 -24.26 -10.08 -18.42
CA LEU A 20 -24.39 -11.51 -18.79
C LEU A 20 -25.81 -12.05 -18.53
N ALA A 21 -26.84 -11.35 -19.03
CA ALA A 21 -28.22 -11.81 -18.89
C ALA A 21 -29.12 -11.33 -20.05
N ALA A 22 -28.83 -11.78 -21.26
CA ALA A 22 -29.74 -11.85 -22.41
C ALA A 22 -28.98 -12.62 -23.50
N GLY A 23 -29.43 -13.70 -24.12
CA GLY A 23 -30.72 -14.33 -24.31
C GLY A 23 -30.55 -15.19 -25.57
N GLY A 24 -31.13 -16.39 -25.63
CA GLY A 24 -30.99 -17.22 -26.83
C GLY A 24 -31.57 -18.62 -26.65
N VAL A 25 -32.89 -18.73 -26.79
CA VAL A 25 -33.64 -20.00 -26.90
C VAL A 25 -34.05 -20.15 -28.36
N VAL A 26 -33.67 -21.23 -29.08
CA VAL A 26 -34.43 -21.70 -30.25
C VAL A 26 -34.32 -23.23 -30.46
N ALA A 27 -35.51 -23.85 -30.39
CA ALA A 27 -36.06 -25.02 -31.10
C ALA A 27 -35.39 -26.42 -31.05
N VAL A 28 -36.05 -27.28 -30.27
CA VAL A 28 -36.12 -28.75 -30.44
C VAL A 28 -37.18 -29.08 -31.50
N HIS A 29 -36.86 -30.00 -32.43
CA HIS A 29 -37.84 -30.71 -33.26
C HIS A 29 -37.80 -32.20 -32.92
N ALA A 30 -38.98 -32.79 -32.82
CA ALA A 30 -39.25 -34.11 -32.25
C ALA A 30 -39.06 -35.27 -33.26
N ALA A 31 -38.53 -36.40 -32.79
CA ALA A 31 -39.00 -37.78 -32.99
C ALA A 31 -37.98 -38.81 -32.45
N ALA A 32 -38.43 -39.79 -31.66
CA ALA A 32 -37.65 -40.91 -31.13
C ALA A 32 -37.34 -41.97 -32.24
N PRO A 33 -36.32 -42.86 -32.16
CA PRO A 33 -36.02 -43.74 -31.01
C PRO A 33 -34.53 -43.89 -30.61
N THR A 34 -34.36 -44.37 -29.36
CA THR A 34 -33.16 -44.86 -28.66
C THR A 34 -31.88 -45.08 -29.49
N ALA A 35 -30.98 -44.09 -29.44
CA ALA A 35 -29.53 -44.25 -29.61
C ALA A 35 -28.83 -43.27 -28.65
N PRO A 36 -27.65 -43.57 -28.08
CA PRO A 36 -26.93 -42.63 -27.23
C PRO A 36 -26.56 -41.40 -28.07
N HIS A 37 -27.33 -40.33 -27.90
CA HIS A 37 -27.17 -39.10 -28.66
C HIS A 37 -25.93 -38.37 -28.12
N VAL A 38 -24.79 -38.58 -28.78
CA VAL A 38 -23.63 -37.70 -28.63
C VAL A 38 -24.01 -36.40 -29.32
N ALA A 39 -24.37 -35.40 -28.52
CA ALA A 39 -24.66 -34.06 -29.04
C ALA A 39 -23.45 -33.57 -29.85
N PRO A 40 -23.63 -33.06 -31.08
CA PRO A 40 -22.55 -32.46 -31.83
C PRO A 40 -22.01 -31.27 -31.02
N VAL A 41 -20.73 -31.34 -30.69
CA VAL A 41 -20.02 -30.23 -30.02
C VAL A 41 -20.16 -29.01 -30.92
N PRO A 42 -20.76 -27.90 -30.43
CA PRO A 42 -20.88 -26.70 -31.25
C PRO A 42 -19.48 -26.23 -31.65
N PRO A 43 -19.31 -25.72 -32.88
CA PRO A 43 -18.03 -25.18 -33.31
C PRO A 43 -17.61 -24.09 -32.32
N THR A 44 -16.39 -24.20 -31.80
CA THR A 44 -15.80 -23.17 -30.95
C THR A 44 -15.80 -21.85 -31.74
N PRO A 45 -16.36 -20.76 -31.19
CA PRO A 45 -16.29 -19.47 -31.84
C PRO A 45 -14.82 -19.10 -32.06
N PRO A 46 -14.49 -18.41 -33.18
CA PRO A 46 -13.13 -17.97 -33.43
C PRO A 46 -12.67 -17.12 -32.25
N VAL A 47 -11.53 -17.49 -31.67
CA VAL A 47 -10.90 -16.74 -30.59
C VAL A 47 -10.62 -15.34 -31.13
N PRO A 48 -11.18 -14.27 -30.53
CA PRO A 48 -10.87 -12.91 -30.97
C PRO A 48 -9.35 -12.71 -30.91
N PRO A 49 -8.75 -12.03 -31.89
CA PRO A 49 -7.32 -11.78 -31.90
C PRO A 49 -6.93 -11.13 -30.57
N ALA A 50 -5.98 -11.77 -29.88
CA ALA A 50 -5.47 -11.26 -28.61
C ALA A 50 -5.03 -9.81 -28.81
N ALA A 51 -5.55 -8.91 -27.98
CA ALA A 51 -5.09 -7.53 -27.98
C ALA A 51 -3.56 -7.51 -27.90
N PRO A 52 -2.89 -6.63 -28.67
CA PRO A 52 -1.44 -6.52 -28.62
C PRO A 52 -1.04 -6.32 -27.17
N ARG A 53 -0.17 -7.22 -26.66
CA ARG A 53 0.33 -7.10 -25.30
C ARG A 53 0.92 -5.70 -25.17
N PRO A 54 0.55 -4.94 -24.11
CA PRO A 54 1.25 -3.71 -23.83
C PRO A 54 2.75 -4.03 -23.73
N PRO A 55 3.62 -3.14 -24.23
CA PRO A 55 5.06 -3.31 -24.13
C PRO A 55 5.39 -3.61 -22.67
N ALA A 56 6.18 -4.67 -22.45
CA ALA A 56 6.60 -5.02 -21.12
C ALA A 56 7.26 -3.78 -20.48
N PRO A 57 6.91 -3.44 -19.23
CA PRO A 57 7.63 -2.39 -18.54
C PRO A 57 9.13 -2.72 -18.54
N PRO A 58 10.01 -1.72 -18.68
CA PRO A 58 11.44 -1.94 -18.62
C PRO A 58 11.76 -2.75 -17.37
N ALA A 59 12.52 -3.85 -17.55
CA ALA A 59 12.92 -4.70 -16.45
C ALA A 59 13.53 -3.82 -15.36
N SER A 60 12.96 -3.86 -14.15
CA SER A 60 13.59 -3.26 -12.99
C SER A 60 15.03 -3.76 -12.93
N PRO A 61 16.04 -2.88 -12.79
CA PRO A 61 17.42 -3.30 -12.68
C PRO A 61 17.49 -4.38 -11.61
N ALA A 62 18.06 -5.53 -11.96
CA ALA A 62 18.24 -6.63 -11.02
C ALA A 62 18.91 -6.06 -9.78
N SER A 63 18.22 -6.09 -8.64
CA SER A 63 18.86 -5.80 -7.36
C SER A 63 20.08 -6.70 -7.30
N PRO A 64 21.29 -6.14 -7.17
CA PRO A 64 22.48 -6.97 -7.03
C PRO A 64 22.22 -7.88 -5.84
N VAL A 65 22.20 -9.18 -6.08
CA VAL A 65 22.26 -10.18 -5.02
C VAL A 65 23.55 -9.85 -4.30
N ALA A 66 23.43 -9.19 -3.14
CA ALA A 66 24.53 -8.97 -2.24
C ALA A 66 24.89 -10.36 -1.71
N THR A 67 25.72 -11.08 -2.46
CA THR A 67 26.51 -12.17 -1.93
C THR A 67 27.19 -11.59 -0.70
N VAL A 68 26.72 -11.98 0.48
CA VAL A 68 27.36 -11.63 1.74
C VAL A 68 28.70 -12.35 1.71
N ALA A 69 29.70 -11.68 1.13
CA ALA A 69 31.08 -12.04 1.28
C ALA A 69 31.36 -11.92 2.76
N VAL A 70 31.47 -13.07 3.44
CA VAL A 70 32.04 -13.13 4.78
C VAL A 70 33.40 -12.43 4.68
N PRO A 71 33.59 -11.26 5.32
CA PRO A 71 34.85 -10.55 5.22
C PRO A 71 35.95 -11.45 5.77
N PRO A 72 37.11 -11.57 5.09
CA PRO A 72 38.23 -12.29 5.67
C PRO A 72 38.55 -11.67 7.02
N SER A 73 38.72 -12.53 8.03
CA SER A 73 39.11 -12.16 9.39
C SER A 73 40.22 -11.11 9.31
N ARG A 74 39.94 -9.90 9.81
CA ARG A 74 40.91 -8.78 9.77
C ARG A 74 42.23 -9.26 10.39
N PRO A 75 43.37 -9.06 9.71
CA PRO A 75 44.67 -9.28 10.31
C PRO A 75 44.74 -8.55 11.65
N ALA A 76 45.33 -9.21 12.67
CA ALA A 76 45.56 -8.56 13.95
C ALA A 76 46.27 -7.22 13.72
N VAL A 77 45.64 -6.13 14.16
CA VAL A 77 46.20 -4.78 14.05
C VAL A 77 47.55 -4.82 14.77
N PRO A 78 48.68 -4.55 14.09
CA PRO A 78 49.97 -4.46 14.74
C PRO A 78 49.88 -3.48 15.91
N ALA A 79 50.44 -3.84 17.06
CA ALA A 79 50.47 -2.95 18.21
C ALA A 79 51.01 -1.58 17.75
N PRO A 80 50.34 -0.46 18.11
CA PRO A 80 50.78 0.85 17.70
C PRO A 80 52.24 1.04 18.17
N PRO A 81 53.12 1.57 17.32
CA PRO A 81 54.51 1.83 17.72
C PRO A 81 54.51 2.67 18.98
N ALA A 82 55.39 2.34 19.92
CA ALA A 82 55.55 3.11 21.14
C ALA A 82 55.70 4.60 20.77
N PRO A 83 54.95 5.51 21.43
CA PRO A 83 55.06 6.92 21.15
C PRO A 83 56.53 7.34 21.31
N PRO A 84 57.07 8.14 20.38
CA PRO A 84 58.44 8.62 20.48
C PRO A 84 58.63 9.31 21.82
N ALA A 85 59.78 9.06 22.46
CA ALA A 85 60.13 9.71 23.72
C ALA A 85 59.95 11.24 23.56
N PRO A 86 59.31 11.92 24.53
CA PRO A 86 59.09 13.36 24.42
C PRO A 86 60.45 14.05 24.19
N PRO A 87 60.54 14.95 23.19
CA PRO A 87 61.78 15.68 22.95
C PRO A 87 62.18 16.40 24.24
N ALA A 88 63.48 16.36 24.55
CA ALA A 88 64.04 17.02 25.72
C ALA A 88 63.55 18.47 25.76
N ALA A 89 62.93 18.87 26.88
CA ALA A 89 62.39 20.19 27.07
C ALA A 89 63.50 21.23 26.81
N HIS A 90 63.38 21.96 25.70
CA HIS A 90 64.23 23.10 25.48
C HIS A 90 63.89 24.16 26.54
N PRO A 91 64.88 24.67 27.31
CA PRO A 91 64.62 25.73 28.26
C PRO A 91 64.13 26.95 27.49
N ILE A 92 62.89 27.37 27.77
CA ILE A 92 62.28 28.58 27.21
C ILE A 92 62.88 29.78 27.95
N ASP A 93 64.16 30.05 27.68
CA ASP A 93 64.91 31.18 28.27
C ASP A 93 64.93 32.39 27.33
N LYS A 94 63.75 32.82 26.87
CA LYS A 94 63.60 34.06 26.13
C LYS A 94 62.50 34.90 26.76
N LYS A 95 62.91 35.93 27.49
CA LYS A 95 62.05 37.04 27.89
C LYS A 95 61.52 37.68 26.61
N LEU A 96 60.30 37.32 26.21
CA LEU A 96 59.61 37.90 25.05
C LEU A 96 59.75 39.43 25.08
N GLY A 97 60.10 40.03 23.95
CA GLY A 97 60.18 41.48 23.83
C GLY A 97 58.85 42.14 24.23
N VAL A 98 58.87 43.43 24.58
CA VAL A 98 57.64 44.17 24.90
C VAL A 98 56.65 44.14 23.72
N ALA A 99 57.17 44.20 22.49
CA ALA A 99 56.40 44.07 21.25
C ALA A 99 55.73 42.68 21.12
N GLU A 100 56.50 41.59 21.25
CA GLU A 100 55.95 40.23 21.17
C GLU A 100 54.88 39.95 22.24
N ARG A 101 55.01 40.56 23.44
CA ARG A 101 53.98 40.47 24.48
C ARG A 101 52.71 41.24 24.14
N ALA A 102 52.79 42.34 23.40
CA ALA A 102 51.62 43.05 22.93
C ALA A 102 50.89 42.26 21.83
N GLU A 103 51.64 41.69 20.89
CA GLU A 103 51.11 40.81 19.83
C GLU A 103 50.43 39.56 20.42
N LEU A 104 51.05 38.91 21.42
CA LEU A 104 50.46 37.75 22.09
C LEU A 104 49.15 38.10 22.80
N ARG A 105 49.04 39.31 23.39
CA ARG A 105 47.77 39.76 24.00
C ARG A 105 46.70 40.03 22.96
N ALA A 106 47.07 40.64 21.83
CA ALA A 106 46.14 40.87 20.72
C ALA A 106 45.63 39.54 20.15
N ALA A 107 46.54 38.59 19.88
CA ALA A 107 46.19 37.25 19.42
C ALA A 107 45.30 36.50 20.41
N MET A 108 45.54 36.62 21.73
CA MET A 108 44.66 36.03 22.73
C MET A 108 43.28 36.71 22.82
N ALA A 109 43.18 38.01 22.54
CA ALA A 109 41.90 38.71 22.49
C ALA A 109 41.08 38.24 21.28
N GLU A 110 41.70 38.21 20.09
CA GLU A 110 41.09 37.71 18.86
C GLU A 110 40.67 36.23 19.00
N ALA A 111 41.53 35.37 19.56
CA ALA A 111 41.19 33.97 19.81
C ALA A 111 39.98 33.80 20.76
N ARG A 112 39.83 34.69 21.75
CA ARG A 112 38.68 34.67 22.66
C ARG A 112 37.40 35.12 21.98
N GLU A 113 37.47 36.11 21.08
CA GLU A 113 36.33 36.56 20.29
C GLU A 113 35.89 35.48 19.31
N ALA A 114 36.82 34.90 18.55
CA ALA A 114 36.55 33.78 17.67
C ALA A 114 35.95 32.58 18.42
N TYR A 115 36.44 32.27 19.64
CA TYR A 115 35.86 31.21 20.47
C TYR A 115 34.42 31.54 20.90
N ARG A 116 34.13 32.79 21.27
CA ARG A 116 32.76 33.20 21.64
C ARG A 116 31.81 33.11 20.46
N GLU A 117 32.23 33.58 19.29
CA GLU A 117 31.44 33.48 18.06
C GLU A 117 31.19 32.01 17.69
N ALA A 118 32.21 31.16 17.74
CA ALA A 118 32.05 29.72 17.50
C ALA A 118 31.07 29.07 18.48
N MET A 119 31.11 29.44 19.77
CA MET A 119 30.17 28.93 20.77
C MET A 119 28.75 29.46 20.59
N GLN A 120 28.58 30.69 20.11
CA GLN A 120 27.27 31.24 19.75
C GLN A 120 26.69 30.51 18.54
N ALA A 121 27.45 30.41 17.45
CA ALA A 121 27.06 29.67 16.25
C ALA A 121 26.71 28.21 16.57
N HIS A 122 27.47 27.55 17.46
CA HIS A 122 27.16 26.19 17.90
C HIS A 122 25.83 26.11 18.66
N ARG A 123 25.54 27.07 19.54
CA ARG A 123 24.25 27.10 20.28
C ARG A 123 23.08 27.35 19.34
N ASP A 124 23.25 28.25 18.38
CA ASP A 124 22.21 28.56 17.40
C ASP A 124 21.94 27.34 16.52
N ALA A 125 22.99 26.67 16.04
CA ALA A 125 22.84 25.42 15.28
C ALA A 125 22.13 24.31 16.10
N MET A 126 22.45 24.16 17.39
CA MET A 126 21.76 23.19 18.26
C MET A 126 20.29 23.56 18.49
N ARG A 127 19.99 24.86 18.56
CA ARG A 127 18.61 25.35 18.70
C ARG A 127 17.81 25.08 17.43
N GLU A 128 18.34 25.44 16.28
CA GLU A 128 17.72 25.17 14.97
C GLU A 128 17.51 23.66 14.75
N GLN A 129 18.50 22.84 15.09
CA GLN A 129 18.35 21.38 15.04
C GLN A 129 17.23 20.89 15.97
N GLY A 130 17.13 21.47 17.17
CA GLY A 130 16.07 21.14 18.13
C GLY A 130 14.67 21.55 17.65
N GLU A 131 14.54 22.71 17.03
CA GLU A 131 13.29 23.19 16.41
C GLU A 131 12.90 22.28 15.23
N ALA A 132 13.83 21.98 14.32
CA ALA A 132 13.59 21.06 13.21
C ALA A 132 13.19 19.65 13.68
N MET A 133 13.77 19.15 14.78
CA MET A 133 13.40 17.85 15.34
C MET A 133 11.99 17.87 15.95
N ARG A 134 11.59 18.98 16.58
CA ARG A 134 10.24 19.15 17.13
C ARG A 134 9.20 19.18 16.01
N ASP A 135 9.45 19.98 14.98
CA ASP A 135 8.55 20.08 13.83
C ASP A 135 8.39 18.72 13.13
N ALA A 136 9.50 17.99 12.94
CA ALA A 136 9.47 16.65 12.38
C ALA A 136 8.70 15.65 13.27
N ALA A 137 8.79 15.78 14.60
CA ALA A 137 8.05 14.95 15.54
C ALA A 137 6.55 15.27 15.54
N GLU A 138 6.17 16.54 15.43
CA GLU A 138 4.79 16.99 15.32
C GLU A 138 4.16 16.49 14.02
N ALA A 139 4.83 16.69 12.87
CA ALA A 139 4.39 16.17 11.58
C ALA A 139 4.18 14.65 11.60
N ARG A 140 5.07 13.90 12.27
CA ARG A 140 4.88 12.44 12.45
C ARG A 140 3.65 12.12 13.30
N ARG A 141 3.43 12.84 14.40
CA ARG A 141 2.25 12.62 15.26
C ARG A 141 0.95 12.89 14.51
N GLU A 142 0.89 13.97 13.74
CA GLU A 142 -0.27 14.30 12.91
C GLU A 142 -0.53 13.22 11.85
N ALA A 143 0.52 12.78 11.14
CA ALA A 143 0.40 11.72 10.15
C ALA A 143 -0.09 10.39 10.76
N PHE A 144 0.38 10.03 11.95
CA PHE A 144 -0.11 8.83 12.65
C PHE A 144 -1.56 8.99 13.12
N ALA A 145 -1.95 10.17 13.60
CA ALA A 145 -3.32 10.44 14.01
C ALA A 145 -4.29 10.38 12.82
N GLU A 146 -3.91 10.93 11.67
CA GLU A 146 -4.70 10.84 10.44
C GLU A 146 -4.81 9.39 9.95
N ALA A 147 -3.70 8.64 9.92
CA ALA A 147 -3.70 7.24 9.55
C ALA A 147 -4.57 6.38 10.49
N ALA A 148 -4.63 6.70 11.79
CA ALA A 148 -5.51 6.03 12.73
C ALA A 148 -6.98 6.31 12.43
N ARG A 149 -7.36 7.58 12.19
CA ARG A 149 -8.74 7.95 11.81
C ARG A 149 -9.17 7.25 10.52
N ALA A 150 -8.32 7.24 9.50
CA ALA A 150 -8.61 6.57 8.24
C ALA A 150 -8.82 5.06 8.41
N ARG A 151 -8.07 4.41 9.32
CA ARG A 151 -8.28 3.00 9.66
C ARG A 151 -9.62 2.79 10.35
N ASP A 152 -9.95 3.63 11.33
CA ASP A 152 -11.21 3.53 12.07
C ASP A 152 -12.42 3.72 11.14
N GLU A 153 -12.35 4.69 10.23
CA GLU A 153 -13.37 4.91 9.19
C GLU A 153 -13.52 3.68 8.29
N ALA A 154 -12.41 3.13 7.79
CA ALA A 154 -12.44 1.91 6.98
C ALA A 154 -13.02 0.70 7.74
N PHE A 155 -12.74 0.58 9.04
CA PHE A 155 -13.34 -0.47 9.88
C PHE A 155 -14.86 -0.27 10.05
N VAL A 156 -15.31 0.96 10.27
CA VAL A 156 -16.73 1.29 10.39
C VAL A 156 -17.47 1.00 9.08
N GLU A 157 -16.92 1.41 7.94
CA GLU A 157 -17.49 1.13 6.62
C GLU A 157 -17.56 -0.38 6.35
N ARG A 158 -16.48 -1.11 6.64
CA ARG A 158 -16.46 -2.56 6.48
C ARG A 158 -17.48 -3.24 7.40
N ALA A 159 -17.61 -2.79 8.64
CA ALA A 159 -18.60 -3.31 9.58
C ALA A 159 -20.03 -3.03 9.09
N ALA A 160 -20.29 -1.83 8.56
CA ALA A 160 -21.58 -1.48 7.96
C ALA A 160 -21.91 -2.36 6.74
N ALA A 161 -20.94 -2.57 5.85
CA ALA A 161 -21.08 -3.46 4.69
C ALA A 161 -21.39 -4.91 5.11
N MET A 162 -20.67 -5.42 6.11
CA MET A 162 -20.92 -6.76 6.66
C MET A 162 -22.30 -6.88 7.31
N ARG A 163 -22.79 -5.83 7.98
CA ARG A 163 -24.15 -5.80 8.53
C ARG A 163 -25.23 -5.73 7.44
N ALA A 164 -24.93 -5.11 6.30
CA ALA A 164 -25.85 -5.01 5.16
C ALA A 164 -25.87 -6.26 4.28
N MET A 165 -24.78 -7.04 4.26
CA MET A 165 -24.60 -8.21 3.40
C MET A 165 -25.75 -9.23 3.48
N PRO A 166 -26.31 -9.62 4.64
CA PRO A 166 -27.45 -10.54 4.70
C PRO A 166 -28.66 -10.03 3.92
N ARG A 167 -28.97 -8.73 4.01
CA ARG A 167 -30.11 -8.12 3.28
C ARG A 167 -29.89 -8.15 1.77
N HIS A 168 -28.64 -7.95 1.32
CA HIS A 168 -28.30 -8.07 -0.09
C HIS A 168 -28.45 -9.50 -0.60
N ILE A 169 -28.02 -10.50 0.20
CA ILE A 169 -28.19 -11.91 -0.13
C ILE A 169 -29.69 -12.28 -0.17
N GLU A 170 -30.49 -11.84 0.80
CA GLU A 170 -31.94 -12.05 0.81
C GLU A 170 -32.61 -11.46 -0.44
N ALA A 171 -32.26 -10.22 -0.80
CA ALA A 171 -32.79 -9.57 -2.00
C ALA A 171 -32.41 -10.32 -3.29
N ALA A 172 -31.16 -10.78 -3.40
CA ALA A 172 -30.69 -11.56 -4.53
C ALA A 172 -31.42 -12.92 -4.63
N LEU A 173 -31.60 -13.62 -3.50
CA LEU A 173 -32.34 -14.89 -3.45
C LEU A 173 -33.82 -14.71 -3.78
N ALA A 174 -34.46 -13.65 -3.29
CA ALA A 174 -35.85 -13.31 -3.62
C ALA A 174 -36.01 -13.01 -5.12
N SER A 175 -35.07 -12.27 -5.71
CA SER A 175 -35.02 -12.03 -7.15
C SER A 175 -34.85 -13.33 -7.93
N ALA A 176 -33.92 -14.20 -7.52
CA ALA A 176 -33.73 -15.51 -8.15
C ALA A 176 -35.00 -16.37 -8.09
N ARG A 177 -35.70 -16.39 -6.95
CA ARG A 177 -36.98 -17.08 -6.78
C ARG A 177 -38.04 -16.60 -7.78
N SER A 178 -38.19 -15.27 -7.93
CA SER A 178 -39.12 -14.70 -8.91
C SER A 178 -38.76 -15.06 -10.35
N SER A 179 -37.46 -15.07 -10.68
CA SER A 179 -36.96 -15.45 -12.01
C SER A 179 -37.26 -16.92 -12.34
N ILE A 180 -37.06 -17.82 -11.39
CA ILE A 180 -37.33 -19.27 -11.56
C ILE A 180 -38.83 -19.53 -11.64
N ALA A 181 -39.63 -18.86 -10.81
CA ALA A 181 -41.09 -18.98 -10.85
C ALA A 181 -41.66 -18.55 -12.23
N GLY A 182 -41.09 -17.52 -12.85
CA GLY A 182 -41.49 -17.02 -14.16
C GLY A 182 -40.86 -17.74 -15.37
N ALA A 183 -39.92 -18.67 -15.17
CA ALA A 183 -39.22 -19.32 -16.27
C ALA A 183 -40.16 -20.20 -17.10
N LYS A 184 -40.13 -20.05 -18.43
CA LYS A 184 -40.87 -20.91 -19.38
C LYS A 184 -39.93 -21.99 -19.91
N GLY A 185 -40.43 -23.20 -20.07
CA GLY A 185 -39.65 -24.34 -20.60
C GLY A 185 -38.81 -25.10 -19.56
N MET A 186 -38.84 -24.70 -18.29
CA MET A 186 -38.26 -25.46 -17.18
C MET A 186 -39.25 -26.55 -16.74
N ALA A 187 -38.78 -27.80 -16.60
CA ALA A 187 -39.59 -28.91 -16.10
C ALA A 187 -40.08 -28.61 -14.68
N ASP A 188 -41.31 -29.00 -14.37
CA ASP A 188 -41.95 -28.66 -13.10
C ASP A 188 -41.21 -29.25 -11.90
N ALA A 189 -40.65 -30.46 -12.04
CA ALA A 189 -39.83 -31.10 -11.02
C ALA A 189 -38.56 -30.28 -10.71
N ASP A 190 -37.85 -29.81 -11.74
CA ASP A 190 -36.64 -28.99 -11.57
C ASP A 190 -36.98 -27.63 -10.97
N ARG A 191 -38.10 -27.02 -11.40
CA ARG A 191 -38.58 -25.75 -10.86
C ARG A 191 -38.87 -25.87 -9.37
N ALA A 192 -39.60 -26.93 -8.97
CA ALA A 192 -39.92 -27.20 -7.59
C ALA A 192 -38.65 -27.44 -6.74
N ALA A 193 -37.70 -28.24 -7.26
CA ALA A 193 -36.43 -28.50 -6.57
C ALA A 193 -35.61 -27.22 -6.37
N ALA A 194 -35.52 -26.36 -7.39
CA ALA A 194 -34.78 -25.11 -7.31
C ALA A 194 -35.42 -24.11 -6.33
N LEU A 195 -36.76 -23.99 -6.33
CA LEU A 195 -37.47 -23.14 -5.38
C LEU A 195 -37.28 -23.65 -3.94
N ALA A 196 -37.35 -24.96 -3.71
CA ALA A 196 -37.11 -25.55 -2.39
C ALA A 196 -35.66 -25.31 -1.90
N ALA A 197 -34.67 -25.33 -2.80
CA ALA A 197 -33.29 -25.00 -2.46
C ALA A 197 -33.13 -23.53 -2.04
N ILE A 198 -33.78 -22.60 -2.74
CA ILE A 198 -33.77 -21.17 -2.38
C ILE A 198 -34.47 -20.95 -1.03
N ASP A 199 -35.62 -21.59 -0.82
CA ASP A 199 -36.37 -21.45 0.44
C ASP A 199 -35.58 -22.03 1.63
N ARG A 200 -34.83 -23.12 1.44
CA ARG A 200 -33.88 -23.64 2.44
C ARG A 200 -32.76 -22.63 2.73
N ALA A 201 -32.12 -22.06 1.69
CA ALA A 201 -31.06 -21.07 1.86
C ALA A 201 -31.54 -19.80 2.59
N LEU A 202 -32.75 -19.31 2.28
CA LEU A 202 -33.38 -18.20 3.00
C LEU A 202 -33.66 -18.56 4.46
N SER A 203 -34.13 -19.78 4.73
CA SER A 203 -34.35 -20.24 6.09
C SER A 203 -33.04 -20.35 6.89
N GLU A 204 -31.96 -20.80 6.27
CA GLU A 204 -30.63 -20.90 6.90
C GLU A 204 -30.06 -19.51 7.22
N LEU A 205 -30.16 -18.57 6.27
CA LEU A 205 -29.69 -17.19 6.46
C LEU A 205 -30.41 -16.47 7.62
N ARG A 206 -31.70 -16.75 7.82
CA ARG A 206 -32.48 -16.22 8.95
C ARG A 206 -32.15 -16.89 10.28
N ARG A 207 -31.71 -18.15 10.25
CA ARG A 207 -31.44 -18.96 11.44
C ARG A 207 -30.00 -18.82 11.95
N ALA A 208 -29.08 -18.42 11.09
CA ALA A 208 -27.71 -18.09 11.43
C ALA A 208 -27.58 -16.58 11.63
N PRO A 209 -27.79 -16.05 12.86
CA PRO A 209 -27.24 -14.73 13.16
C PRO A 209 -25.74 -14.87 12.97
N MET A 210 -25.19 -14.18 11.97
CA MET A 210 -23.74 -14.08 11.77
C MET A 210 -23.15 -13.57 13.08
N HIS A 211 -22.69 -14.48 13.94
CA HIS A 211 -21.85 -14.15 15.07
C HIS A 211 -20.60 -13.54 14.44
N GLY A 212 -20.55 -12.21 14.48
CA GLY A 212 -19.37 -11.47 14.08
C GLY A 212 -18.16 -12.05 14.81
N PRO A 213 -16.96 -11.95 14.22
CA PRO A 213 -15.75 -12.43 14.87
C PRO A 213 -15.71 -11.85 16.29
N THR A 214 -15.85 -12.71 17.30
CA THR A 214 -15.62 -12.35 18.69
C THR A 214 -14.14 -12.01 18.79
N LEU A 215 -13.82 -10.71 18.80
CA LEU A 215 -12.51 -10.22 19.16
C LEU A 215 -12.29 -10.58 20.63
N GLN A 216 -11.58 -11.68 20.88
CA GLN A 216 -10.98 -11.99 22.18
C GLN A 216 -9.61 -11.34 22.26
#